data_AF-A0A5R9IZC3-F1
#
_entry.id   AF-A0A5R9IZC3-F1
#
_cell.length_a   1.000
_cell.length_b   1.000
_cell.length_c   1.000
_cell.angle_alpha   90.00
_cell.angle_beta   90.00
_cell.angle_gamma   90.00
#
_symmetry.space_group_name_H-M   'P 1'
#
loop_
_entity.id
_entity.type
_entity.pdbx_description
1 polymer ?
#
loop_
_entity_poly.entity_id
_entity_poly.type
_entity_poly.pdbx_seq_one_letter_code
_entity_poly.pdbx_strand_id
1 'polypeptide(L)'
;MPVERKPSRSTSATAVGSERAARRSELADALADIVLAEGLGDLGLRGVAAKLGTSDRMLIYYFETKEQLVLEMLDKVGTRLTAILVANSDAPRVSPGQFLSGVLALSTDPAIAPFMRLWTEVIARGARGETPYDQVGAKVVRSWMTWIESRLIDANDPAEKARPAALLSIVEGISLLELAAPGSTKDVQPYLTRMLDAVVPTKPATRRRRPSST
;
A
#
# COMPACT_ATOMS: atom_id res chain seq x y z
N MET A 1 -14.03 -34.33 -55.16
CA MET A 1 -14.80 -33.36 -54.36
C MET A 1 -14.02 -33.07 -53.09
N PRO A 2 -13.45 -31.87 -52.89
CA PRO A 2 -12.81 -31.53 -51.62
C PRO A 2 -13.89 -31.10 -50.61
N VAL A 3 -13.82 -31.67 -49.42
CA VAL A 3 -14.70 -31.37 -48.28
C VAL A 3 -14.32 -30.01 -47.70
N GLU A 4 -15.27 -29.10 -47.68
CA GLU A 4 -15.17 -27.76 -47.11
C GLU A 4 -15.09 -27.86 -45.58
N ARG A 5 -13.93 -27.54 -45.00
CA ARG A 5 -13.74 -27.49 -43.54
C ARG A 5 -14.39 -26.21 -43.00
N LYS A 6 -15.50 -26.34 -42.26
CA LYS A 6 -16.06 -25.27 -41.42
C LYS A 6 -15.01 -24.78 -40.41
N PRO A 7 -14.88 -23.45 -40.17
CA PRO A 7 -13.96 -22.95 -39.16
C PRO A 7 -14.46 -23.28 -37.73
N SER A 8 -13.47 -23.57 -36.88
CA SER A 8 -13.59 -24.08 -35.52
C SER A 8 -14.23 -23.06 -34.55
N ARG A 9 -15.30 -23.46 -33.85
CA ARG A 9 -15.98 -22.67 -32.79
C ARG A 9 -15.07 -22.31 -31.60
N SER A 10 -13.95 -23.00 -31.41
CA SER A 10 -13.03 -22.85 -30.27
C SER A 10 -12.35 -21.46 -30.20
N THR A 11 -12.00 -20.86 -31.34
CA THR A 11 -11.28 -19.57 -31.36
C THR A 11 -12.15 -18.38 -30.97
N SER A 12 -13.46 -18.45 -31.22
CA SER A 12 -14.40 -17.34 -30.96
C SER A 12 -14.76 -17.16 -29.47
N ALA A 13 -14.88 -18.25 -28.71
CA ALA A 13 -15.19 -18.18 -27.28
C ALA A 13 -14.01 -17.62 -26.46
N THR A 14 -12.78 -17.96 -26.85
CA THR A 14 -11.56 -17.46 -26.21
C THR A 14 -11.35 -15.96 -26.44
N ALA A 15 -11.66 -15.46 -27.65
CA ALA A 15 -11.56 -14.04 -27.99
C ALA A 15 -12.60 -13.18 -27.24
N VAL A 16 -13.85 -13.63 -27.16
CA VAL A 16 -14.90 -12.94 -26.39
C VAL A 16 -14.58 -12.94 -24.89
N GLY A 17 -13.99 -14.02 -24.38
CA GLY A 17 -13.46 -14.09 -23.02
C GLY A 17 -12.34 -13.08 -22.76
N SER A 18 -11.41 -12.92 -23.71
CA SER A 18 -10.31 -11.94 -23.58
C SER A 18 -10.78 -10.49 -23.66
N GLU A 19 -11.76 -10.18 -24.52
CA GLU A 19 -12.35 -8.84 -24.61
C GLU A 19 -13.10 -8.46 -23.33
N ARG A 20 -13.83 -9.41 -22.74
CA ARG A 20 -14.51 -9.19 -21.46
C ARG A 20 -13.51 -8.95 -20.33
N ALA A 21 -12.44 -9.72 -20.27
CA ALA A 21 -11.38 -9.55 -19.28
C ALA A 21 -10.67 -8.19 -19.44
N ALA A 22 -10.36 -7.78 -20.67
CA ALA A 22 -9.79 -6.47 -20.96
C ALA A 22 -10.71 -5.34 -20.48
N ARG A 23 -12.01 -5.43 -20.81
CA ARG A 23 -12.98 -4.41 -20.37
C ARG A 23 -13.16 -4.37 -18.85
N ARG A 24 -13.16 -5.53 -18.18
CA ARG A 24 -13.20 -5.62 -16.71
C ARG A 24 -11.98 -4.93 -16.10
N SER A 25 -10.79 -5.18 -16.65
CA SER A 25 -9.55 -4.51 -16.24
C SER A 25 -9.59 -2.99 -16.44
N GLU A 26 -10.05 -2.51 -17.60
CA GLU A 26 -10.20 -1.07 -17.87
C GLU A 26 -11.14 -0.39 -16.87
N LEU A 27 -12.26 -1.03 -16.55
CA LEU A 27 -13.19 -0.54 -15.54
C LEU A 27 -12.52 -0.51 -14.17
N ALA A 28 -11.79 -1.55 -13.77
CA ALA A 28 -11.06 -1.57 -12.50
C ALA A 28 -10.00 -0.47 -12.42
N ASP A 29 -9.32 -0.18 -13.53
CA ASP A 29 -8.35 0.90 -13.63
C ASP A 29 -8.99 2.28 -13.48
N ALA A 30 -10.13 2.53 -14.13
CA ALA A 30 -10.87 3.77 -13.99
C ALA A 30 -11.48 3.93 -12.59
N LEU A 31 -11.91 2.82 -11.97
CA LEU A 31 -12.35 2.82 -10.58
C LEU A 31 -11.22 3.20 -9.62
N ALA A 32 -10.02 2.66 -9.84
CA ALA A 32 -8.84 3.01 -9.07
C ALA A 32 -8.51 4.52 -9.16
N ASP A 33 -8.65 5.13 -10.34
CA ASP A 33 -8.47 6.58 -10.52
C ASP A 33 -9.46 7.39 -9.68
N ILE A 34 -10.75 7.00 -9.70
CA ILE A 34 -11.81 7.68 -8.94
C ILE A 34 -11.52 7.61 -7.44
N VAL A 35 -11.21 6.42 -6.90
CA VAL A 35 -11.02 6.27 -5.44
C VAL A 35 -9.72 6.90 -4.95
N LEU A 36 -8.68 6.98 -5.77
CA LEU A 36 -7.47 7.72 -5.43
C LEU A 36 -7.72 9.23 -5.41
N ALA A 37 -8.58 9.74 -6.29
CA ALA A 37 -8.94 11.15 -6.32
C ALA A 37 -9.90 11.55 -5.20
N GLU A 38 -10.88 10.69 -4.87
CA GLU A 38 -12.05 11.08 -4.07
C GLU A 38 -12.19 10.30 -2.74
N GLY A 39 -11.34 9.31 -2.47
CA GLY A 39 -11.47 8.40 -1.31
C GLY A 39 -12.51 7.30 -1.55
N LEU A 40 -12.84 6.50 -0.52
CA LEU A 40 -13.89 5.47 -0.60
C LEU A 40 -15.28 6.01 -0.28
N GLY A 41 -15.40 7.07 0.53
CA GLY A 41 -16.64 7.84 0.79
C GLY A 41 -17.95 7.03 0.86
N ASP A 42 -19.07 7.65 0.48
CA ASP A 42 -20.32 6.94 0.19
C ASP A 42 -20.34 6.40 -1.26
N LEU A 43 -19.21 5.86 -1.77
CA LEU A 43 -19.18 5.26 -3.11
C LEU A 43 -20.10 4.04 -3.17
N GLY A 44 -21.37 4.33 -3.42
CA GLY A 44 -22.39 3.41 -3.84
C GLY A 44 -22.18 3.09 -5.31
N LEU A 45 -22.57 1.88 -5.69
CA LEU A 45 -22.47 1.37 -7.06
C LEU A 45 -23.05 2.35 -8.11
N ARG A 46 -24.13 3.06 -7.74
CA ARG A 46 -24.77 4.12 -8.56
C ARG A 46 -23.86 5.30 -8.87
N GLY A 47 -23.23 5.87 -7.84
CA GLY A 47 -22.38 7.05 -8.00
C GLY A 47 -21.17 6.74 -8.87
N VAL A 48 -20.59 5.57 -8.65
CA VAL A 48 -19.49 5.03 -9.43
C VAL A 48 -19.90 4.79 -10.90
N ALA A 49 -21.02 4.12 -11.13
CA ALA A 49 -21.51 3.84 -12.46
C ALA A 49 -21.73 5.13 -13.27
N ALA A 50 -22.33 6.15 -12.64
CA ALA A 50 -22.55 7.45 -13.25
C ALA A 50 -21.24 8.13 -13.68
N LYS A 51 -20.21 8.11 -12.81
CA LYS A 51 -18.88 8.67 -13.13
C LYS A 51 -18.18 7.95 -14.28
N LEU A 52 -18.40 6.63 -14.39
CA LEU A 52 -17.87 5.80 -15.47
C LEU A 52 -18.72 5.85 -16.75
N GLY A 53 -19.81 6.62 -16.78
CA GLY A 53 -20.74 6.67 -17.91
C GLY A 53 -21.41 5.32 -18.20
N THR A 54 -21.60 4.49 -17.18
CA THR A 54 -22.23 3.17 -17.28
C THR A 54 -23.39 3.02 -16.29
N SER A 55 -23.97 1.82 -16.21
CA SER A 55 -25.02 1.50 -15.22
C SER A 55 -24.51 0.51 -14.19
N ASP A 56 -25.12 0.52 -13.00
CA ASP A 56 -24.90 -0.47 -11.94
C ASP A 56 -24.97 -1.90 -12.47
N ARG A 57 -25.96 -2.16 -13.33
CA ARG A 57 -26.18 -3.46 -13.97
C ARG A 57 -24.99 -3.87 -14.83
N MET A 58 -24.37 -2.94 -15.55
CA MET A 58 -23.18 -3.21 -16.34
C MET A 58 -21.97 -3.49 -15.46
N LEU A 59 -21.79 -2.77 -14.35
CA LEU A 59 -20.73 -3.08 -13.40
C LEU A 59 -20.89 -4.48 -12.81
N ILE A 60 -22.09 -4.84 -12.35
CA ILE A 60 -22.37 -6.19 -11.85
C ILE A 60 -22.21 -7.24 -12.95
N TYR A 61 -22.53 -6.92 -14.20
CA TYR A 61 -22.26 -7.82 -15.32
C TYR A 61 -20.76 -8.14 -15.47
N TYR A 62 -19.86 -7.17 -15.30
CA TYR A 62 -18.42 -7.41 -15.42
C TYR A 62 -17.79 -8.03 -14.17
N PHE A 63 -18.18 -7.56 -12.99
CA PHE A 63 -17.55 -7.92 -11.72
C PHE A 63 -18.29 -8.99 -10.92
N GLU A 64 -19.50 -9.38 -11.33
CA GLU A 64 -20.39 -10.36 -10.69
C GLU A 64 -20.99 -9.88 -9.35
N THR A 65 -20.18 -9.31 -8.46
CA THR A 65 -20.64 -8.74 -7.18
C THR A 65 -19.96 -7.40 -6.87
N LYS A 66 -20.53 -6.66 -5.91
CA LYS A 66 -19.91 -5.42 -5.43
C LYS A 66 -18.56 -5.72 -4.75
N GLU A 67 -18.48 -6.83 -4.01
CA GLU A 67 -17.28 -7.25 -3.30
C GLU A 67 -16.15 -7.53 -4.29
N GLN A 68 -16.40 -8.26 -5.38
CA GLN A 68 -15.39 -8.51 -6.42
C GLN A 68 -14.95 -7.24 -7.14
N LEU A 69 -15.87 -6.30 -7.38
CA LEU A 69 -15.53 -4.97 -7.90
C LEU A 69 -14.56 -4.24 -6.97
N VAL A 70 -14.85 -4.21 -5.67
CA VAL A 70 -13.99 -3.57 -4.67
C VAL A 70 -12.64 -4.26 -4.58
N LEU A 71 -12.60 -5.60 -4.59
CA LEU A 71 -11.36 -6.37 -4.53
C LEU A 71 -10.44 -6.06 -5.72
N GLU A 72 -10.97 -6.09 -6.95
CA GLU A 72 -10.16 -5.81 -8.15
C GLU A 72 -9.70 -4.36 -8.24
N MET A 73 -10.55 -3.41 -7.88
CA MET A 73 -10.18 -2.00 -7.80
C MET A 73 -9.03 -1.80 -6.80
N LEU A 74 -9.12 -2.36 -5.58
CA LEU A 74 -8.06 -2.25 -4.58
C LEU A 74 -6.79 -3.00 -4.99
N ASP A 75 -6.91 -4.09 -5.74
CA ASP A 75 -5.76 -4.79 -6.33
C ASP A 75 -5.03 -3.92 -7.36
N LYS A 76 -5.76 -3.19 -8.21
CA LYS A 76 -5.18 -2.20 -9.13
C LYS A 76 -4.46 -1.08 -8.38
N VAL A 77 -5.07 -0.55 -7.32
CA VAL A 77 -4.44 0.45 -6.44
C VAL A 77 -3.13 -0.09 -5.85
N GLY A 78 -3.14 -1.29 -5.29
CA GLY A 78 -1.96 -1.93 -4.69
C GLY A 78 -0.85 -2.20 -5.69
N THR A 79 -1.21 -2.66 -6.89
CA THR A 79 -0.26 -2.90 -7.99
C THR A 79 0.42 -1.60 -8.43
N ARG A 80 -0.33 -0.51 -8.57
CA ARG A 80 0.20 0.81 -8.93
C ARG A 80 1.15 1.35 -7.86
N LEU A 81 0.76 1.27 -6.57
CA LEU A 81 1.64 1.68 -5.47
C LEU A 81 2.95 0.86 -5.49
N THR A 82 2.84 -0.46 -5.65
CA THR A 82 4.01 -1.34 -5.71
C THR A 82 4.93 -0.96 -6.87
N ALA A 83 4.39 -0.66 -8.05
CA ALA A 83 5.17 -0.23 -9.20
C ALA A 83 5.94 1.08 -8.91
N ILE A 84 5.32 2.04 -8.24
CA ILE A 84 5.97 3.30 -7.85
C ILE A 84 7.10 3.04 -6.83
N LEU A 85 6.87 2.14 -5.86
CA LEU A 85 7.87 1.81 -4.84
C LEU A 85 9.02 0.95 -5.37
N VAL A 86 8.76 0.02 -6.29
CA VAL A 86 9.78 -0.84 -6.91
C VAL A 86 10.72 -0.05 -7.82
N ALA A 87 10.23 1.00 -8.48
CA ALA A 87 11.11 1.94 -9.21
C ALA A 87 12.18 2.58 -8.29
N ASN A 88 12.02 2.49 -6.97
CA ASN A 88 12.93 3.00 -5.94
C ASN A 88 13.59 1.88 -5.09
N SER A 89 13.47 0.59 -5.45
CA SER A 89 13.73 -0.53 -4.53
C SER A 89 15.19 -0.90 -4.28
N ASP A 90 16.15 -0.42 -5.07
CA ASP A 90 17.57 -0.80 -4.92
C ASP A 90 18.30 -0.06 -3.79
N ALA A 91 17.58 0.74 -3.00
CA ALA A 91 18.20 1.39 -1.85
C ALA A 91 18.63 0.36 -0.79
N PRO A 92 19.81 0.54 -0.17
CA PRO A 92 20.32 -0.36 0.86
C PRO A 92 19.39 -0.43 2.08
N ARG A 93 19.55 -1.47 2.90
CA ARG A 93 18.90 -1.54 4.22
C ARG A 93 19.36 -0.39 5.10
N VAL A 94 18.46 0.13 5.92
CA VAL A 94 18.68 1.35 6.72
C VAL A 94 18.35 1.13 8.20
N SER A 95 18.80 2.05 9.06
CA SER A 95 18.41 2.05 10.48
C SER A 95 16.91 2.33 10.64
N PRO A 96 16.29 1.98 11.79
CA PRO A 96 14.89 2.30 12.05
C PRO A 96 14.58 3.80 11.97
N GLY A 97 15.48 4.66 12.46
CA GLY A 97 15.34 6.12 12.38
C GLY A 97 15.39 6.66 10.95
N GLN A 98 16.32 6.12 10.14
CA GLN A 98 16.42 6.45 8.71
C GLN A 98 15.19 5.95 7.93
N PHE A 99 14.72 4.74 8.23
CA PHE A 99 13.50 4.19 7.64
C PHE A 99 12.29 5.08 7.95
N LEU A 100 12.08 5.42 9.22
CA LEU A 100 10.98 6.27 9.66
C LEU A 100 11.03 7.64 8.96
N SER A 101 12.21 8.24 8.87
CA SER A 101 12.39 9.53 8.20
C SER A 101 12.03 9.44 6.71
N GLY A 102 12.51 8.40 6.02
CA GLY A 102 12.25 8.18 4.60
C GLY A 102 10.78 7.87 4.29
N VAL A 103 10.13 6.99 5.08
CA VAL A 103 8.74 6.61 4.84
C VAL A 103 7.76 7.76 5.11
N LEU A 104 8.06 8.64 6.08
CA LEU A 104 7.25 9.84 6.35
C LEU A 104 7.40 10.88 5.23
N ALA A 105 8.60 11.06 4.68
CA ALA A 105 8.76 11.90 3.50
C ALA A 105 7.97 11.34 2.31
N LEU A 106 8.07 10.02 2.07
CA LEU A 106 7.37 9.32 1.01
C LEU A 106 5.85 9.40 1.17
N SER A 107 5.30 9.26 2.39
CA SER A 107 3.85 9.31 2.60
C SER A 107 3.24 10.69 2.31
N THR A 108 4.05 11.76 2.39
CA THR A 108 3.65 13.13 2.03
C THR A 108 3.88 13.51 0.58
N ASP A 109 4.58 12.67 -0.20
CA ASP A 109 4.78 12.88 -1.63
C ASP A 109 3.41 12.95 -2.35
N PRO A 110 3.12 13.99 -3.16
CA PRO A 110 1.86 14.09 -3.90
C PRO A 110 1.50 12.85 -4.74
N ALA A 111 2.50 12.10 -5.22
CA ALA A 111 2.31 10.87 -5.98
C ALA A 111 1.91 9.67 -5.10
N ILE A 112 2.18 9.70 -3.80
CA ILE A 112 1.93 8.60 -2.85
C ILE A 112 0.80 8.90 -1.87
N ALA A 113 0.66 10.16 -1.46
CA ALA A 113 -0.31 10.60 -0.47
C ALA A 113 -1.77 10.12 -0.76
N PRO A 114 -2.26 10.12 -2.02
CA PRO A 114 -3.58 9.56 -2.34
C PRO A 114 -3.73 8.08 -1.96
N PHE A 115 -2.70 7.27 -2.18
CA PHE A 115 -2.69 5.85 -1.84
C PHE A 115 -2.75 5.66 -0.32
N MET A 116 -1.95 6.43 0.43
CA MET A 116 -1.90 6.30 1.89
C MET A 116 -3.24 6.65 2.53
N ARG A 117 -3.88 7.75 2.09
CA ARG A 117 -5.24 8.12 2.54
C ARG A 117 -6.25 7.00 2.28
N LEU A 118 -6.23 6.45 1.07
CA LEU A 118 -7.13 5.37 0.67
C LEU A 118 -6.91 4.11 1.54
N TRP A 119 -5.66 3.73 1.79
CA TRP A 119 -5.37 2.55 2.62
C TRP A 119 -5.77 2.75 4.09
N THR A 120 -5.59 3.96 4.65
CA THR A 120 -6.12 4.29 5.99
C THR A 120 -7.64 4.10 6.04
N GLU A 121 -8.39 4.53 5.01
CA GLU A 121 -9.84 4.28 4.93
C GLU A 121 -10.18 2.79 4.85
N VAL A 122 -9.46 2.01 4.03
CA VAL A 122 -9.64 0.56 3.91
C VAL A 122 -9.40 -0.12 5.26
N ILE A 123 -8.32 0.24 5.96
CA ILE A 123 -8.00 -0.32 7.28
C ILE A 123 -9.09 0.05 8.30
N ALA A 124 -9.54 1.31 8.31
CA ALA A 124 -10.58 1.78 9.23
C ALA A 124 -11.95 1.10 8.99
N ARG A 125 -12.32 0.81 7.73
CA ARG A 125 -13.52 0.02 7.40
C ARG A 125 -13.34 -1.45 7.77
N GLY A 126 -12.17 -2.02 7.48
CA GLY A 126 -11.86 -3.40 7.84
C GLY A 126 -11.88 -3.63 9.35
N ALA A 127 -11.39 -2.67 10.14
CA ALA A 127 -11.46 -2.71 11.60
C ALA A 127 -12.91 -2.68 12.15
N ARG A 128 -13.87 -2.15 11.38
CA ARG A 128 -15.32 -2.20 11.67
C ARG A 128 -15.98 -3.51 11.21
N GLY A 129 -15.24 -4.42 10.57
CA GLY A 129 -15.76 -5.67 10.04
C GLY A 129 -16.54 -5.53 8.73
N GLU A 130 -16.39 -4.41 8.00
CA GLU A 130 -17.06 -4.21 6.71
C GLU A 130 -16.41 -5.08 5.63
N THR A 131 -17.19 -5.96 5.01
CA THR A 131 -16.71 -6.78 3.89
C THR A 131 -16.71 -5.97 2.58
N PRO A 132 -15.72 -6.15 1.69
CA PRO A 132 -14.53 -7.02 1.81
C PRO A 132 -13.30 -6.34 2.46
N TYR A 133 -13.46 -5.17 3.08
CA TYR A 133 -12.36 -4.37 3.62
C TYR A 133 -11.68 -5.04 4.82
N ASP A 134 -12.39 -5.86 5.58
CA ASP A 134 -11.87 -6.68 6.68
C ASP A 134 -10.67 -7.54 6.26
N GLN A 135 -10.80 -8.24 5.15
CA GLN A 135 -9.75 -9.11 4.61
C GLN A 135 -8.64 -8.29 3.94
N VAL A 136 -9.03 -7.27 3.17
CA VAL A 136 -8.07 -6.43 2.43
C VAL A 136 -7.19 -5.63 3.38
N GLY A 137 -7.78 -4.95 4.37
CA GLY A 137 -7.05 -4.18 5.37
C GLY A 137 -6.07 -5.04 6.15
N ALA A 138 -6.50 -6.22 6.59
CA ALA A 138 -5.62 -7.17 7.29
C ALA A 138 -4.46 -7.66 6.39
N LYS A 139 -4.71 -7.89 5.10
CA LYS A 139 -3.66 -8.26 4.12
C LYS A 139 -2.66 -7.12 3.92
N VAL A 140 -3.14 -5.90 3.74
CA VAL A 140 -2.31 -4.69 3.52
C VAL A 140 -1.38 -4.46 4.71
N VAL A 141 -1.91 -4.48 5.94
CA VAL A 141 -1.11 -4.32 7.17
C VAL A 141 0.00 -5.38 7.25
N ARG A 142 -0.30 -6.65 6.96
CA ARG A 142 0.72 -7.71 6.91
C ARG A 142 1.78 -7.46 5.84
N SER A 143 1.36 -7.10 4.63
CA SER A 143 2.28 -6.81 3.53
C SER A 143 3.21 -5.63 3.83
N TRP A 144 2.70 -4.58 4.48
CA TRP A 144 3.52 -3.46 4.92
C TRP A 144 4.51 -3.86 6.02
N MET A 145 4.11 -4.67 7.01
CA MET A 145 5.04 -5.17 8.02
C MET A 145 6.19 -5.97 7.39
N THR A 146 5.89 -6.88 6.44
CA THR A 146 6.91 -7.62 5.70
C THR A 146 7.80 -6.70 4.88
N TRP A 147 7.23 -5.67 4.24
CA TRP A 147 8.02 -4.69 3.50
C TRP A 147 8.94 -3.90 4.43
N ILE A 148 8.44 -3.37 5.55
CA ILE A 148 9.24 -2.66 6.55
C ILE A 148 10.41 -3.54 7.02
N GLU A 149 10.13 -4.78 7.41
CA GLU A 149 11.15 -5.76 7.83
C GLU A 149 12.25 -5.93 6.76
N SER A 150 11.88 -6.01 5.49
CA SER A 150 12.85 -6.17 4.38
C SER A 150 13.82 -5.00 4.22
N ARG A 151 13.45 -3.80 4.71
CA ARG A 151 14.21 -2.55 4.56
C ARG A 151 15.10 -2.23 5.76
N LEU A 152 14.94 -2.92 6.88
CA LEU A 152 15.66 -2.63 8.11
C LEU A 152 16.96 -3.43 8.22
N ILE A 153 17.99 -2.80 8.76
CA ILE A 153 19.13 -3.52 9.32
C ILE A 153 18.66 -4.37 10.53
N ASP A 154 19.33 -5.51 10.75
CA ASP A 154 19.08 -6.43 11.87
C ASP A 154 17.66 -7.02 11.93
N ALA A 155 16.94 -7.06 10.81
CA ALA A 155 15.58 -7.61 10.72
C ALA A 155 15.42 -9.04 11.26
N ASN A 156 16.49 -9.84 11.29
CA ASN A 156 16.46 -11.23 11.76
C ASN A 156 16.71 -11.39 13.27
N ASP A 157 16.93 -10.30 14.02
CA ASP A 157 17.11 -10.37 15.46
C ASP A 157 15.78 -10.71 16.16
N PRO A 158 15.68 -11.86 16.87
CA PRO A 158 14.47 -12.22 17.59
C PRO A 158 14.03 -11.20 18.65
N ALA A 159 14.95 -10.41 19.20
CA ALA A 159 14.64 -9.34 20.14
C ALA A 159 13.86 -8.19 19.49
N GLU A 160 13.93 -8.07 18.16
CA GLU A 160 13.42 -6.94 17.38
C GLU A 160 12.18 -7.28 16.56
N LYS A 161 11.57 -8.45 16.79
CA LYS A 161 10.36 -8.92 16.07
C LYS A 161 9.20 -7.94 16.07
N ALA A 162 9.07 -7.10 17.10
CA ALA A 162 7.99 -6.11 17.20
C ALA A 162 8.26 -4.82 16.40
N ARG A 163 9.49 -4.63 15.91
CA ARG A 163 9.96 -3.37 15.30
C ARG A 163 9.17 -2.97 14.06
N PRO A 164 8.84 -3.85 13.09
CA PRO A 164 8.03 -3.47 11.93
C PRO A 164 6.63 -2.99 12.33
N ALA A 165 5.99 -3.67 13.27
CA ALA A 165 4.66 -3.29 13.78
C ALA A 165 4.71 -1.96 14.53
N ALA A 166 5.75 -1.72 15.33
CA ALA A 166 5.95 -0.45 16.05
C ALA A 166 6.13 0.72 15.07
N LEU A 167 6.99 0.56 14.06
CA LEU A 167 7.21 1.59 13.03
C LEU A 167 5.94 1.88 12.24
N LEU A 168 5.21 0.84 11.81
CA LEU A 168 3.93 1.02 11.12
C LEU A 168 2.92 1.77 11.99
N SER A 169 2.83 1.43 13.27
CA SER A 169 1.93 2.09 14.22
C SER A 169 2.26 3.59 14.39
N ILE A 170 3.56 3.94 14.39
CA ILE A 170 4.01 5.33 14.41
C ILE A 170 3.57 6.06 13.13
N VAL A 171 3.84 5.48 11.96
CA VAL A 171 3.51 6.10 10.66
C VAL A 171 1.99 6.29 10.51
N GLU A 172 1.21 5.28 10.87
CA GLU A 172 -0.25 5.35 10.80
C GLU A 172 -0.81 6.36 11.81
N GLY A 173 -0.28 6.36 13.04
CA GLY A 173 -0.66 7.33 14.07
C GLY A 173 -0.38 8.77 13.64
N ILE A 174 0.78 9.02 13.03
CA ILE A 174 1.11 10.33 12.46
C ILE A 174 0.13 10.71 11.35
N SER A 175 -0.08 9.81 10.39
CA SER A 175 -0.94 10.06 9.22
C SER A 175 -2.39 10.35 9.63
N LEU A 176 -2.93 9.57 10.57
CA LEU A 176 -4.28 9.76 11.09
C LEU A 176 -4.44 11.08 11.85
N LEU A 177 -3.48 11.43 12.70
CA LEU A 177 -3.52 12.68 13.48
C LEU A 177 -3.36 13.91 12.60
N GLU A 178 -2.52 13.86 11.57
CA GLU A 178 -2.39 14.95 10.57
C GLU A 178 -3.67 15.12 9.74
N LEU A 179 -4.33 14.02 9.37
CA LEU A 179 -5.61 14.09 8.66
C LEU A 179 -6.72 14.71 9.54
N ALA A 180 -6.74 14.38 10.83
CA ALA A 180 -7.73 14.90 11.77
C ALA A 180 -7.43 16.34 12.23
N ALA A 181 -6.16 16.69 12.41
CA ALA A 181 -5.67 17.96 12.90
C ALA A 181 -4.33 18.32 12.23
N PRO A 182 -4.35 19.01 11.07
CA PRO A 182 -3.14 19.35 10.34
C PRO A 182 -2.12 20.12 11.19
N GLY A 183 -0.86 19.70 11.15
CA GLY A 183 0.26 20.26 11.90
C GLY A 183 0.44 19.72 13.32
N SER A 184 -0.43 18.82 13.79
CA SER A 184 -0.39 18.27 15.15
C SER A 184 0.83 17.38 15.44
N THR A 185 1.50 16.87 14.40
CA THR A 185 2.63 15.93 14.53
C THR A 185 3.95 16.48 13.99
N LYS A 186 4.00 17.78 13.67
CA LYS A 186 5.17 18.45 13.06
C LYS A 186 6.51 18.18 13.76
N ASP A 187 6.50 17.97 15.08
CA ASP A 187 7.70 17.76 15.91
C ASP A 187 7.97 16.27 16.22
N VAL A 188 7.09 15.36 15.81
CA VAL A 188 7.18 13.92 16.12
C VAL A 188 8.35 13.25 15.40
N GLN A 189 8.53 13.52 14.11
CA GLN A 189 9.65 12.94 13.35
C GLN A 189 11.01 13.37 13.92
N PRO A 190 11.32 14.67 14.13
CA PRO A 190 12.58 15.09 14.75
C PRO A 190 12.80 14.53 16.16
N TYR A 191 11.74 14.32 16.94
CA TYR A 191 11.81 13.70 18.26
C TYR A 191 12.20 12.22 18.18
N LEU A 192 11.51 11.44 17.33
CA LEU A 192 11.73 10.01 17.20
C LEU A 192 13.08 9.66 16.57
N THR A 193 13.54 10.41 15.57
CA THR A 193 14.87 10.20 14.98
C THR A 193 15.97 10.35 16.02
N ARG A 194 15.92 11.38 16.87
CA ARG A 194 16.88 11.56 17.98
C ARG A 194 16.86 10.41 18.98
N MET A 195 15.66 9.92 19.32
CA MET A 195 15.51 8.83 20.29
C MET A 195 16.01 7.49 19.72
N LEU A 196 15.75 7.21 18.43
CA LEU A 196 16.18 5.98 17.77
C LEU A 196 17.69 5.96 17.49
N ASP A 197 18.28 7.09 17.12
CA ASP A 197 19.72 7.19 16.84
C ASP A 197 20.57 7.25 18.11
N ALA A 198 20.03 7.73 19.24
CA ALA A 198 20.72 7.75 20.54
C ALA A 198 20.92 6.35 21.16
N VAL A 199 20.19 5.33 20.68
CA VAL A 199 20.27 3.96 21.17
C VAL A 199 21.33 3.13 20.43
N VAL A 200 21.97 3.67 19.37
CA VAL A 200 23.16 3.03 18.77
C VAL A 200 24.35 3.29 19.70
N PRO A 201 24.90 2.28 20.39
CA PRO A 201 26.00 2.52 21.30
C PRO A 201 27.22 2.94 20.50
N THR A 202 27.68 4.18 20.71
CA THR A 202 29.01 4.60 20.31
C THR A 202 29.99 3.75 21.10
N LYS A 203 30.60 2.76 20.44
CA LYS A 203 31.64 1.92 21.00
C LYS A 203 32.67 2.82 21.69
N PRO A 204 32.96 2.65 22.99
CA PRO A 204 33.84 3.56 23.70
C PRO A 204 35.23 3.48 23.07
N ALA A 205 35.78 4.64 22.69
CA ALA A 205 37.13 4.74 22.17
C ALA A 205 38.10 4.09 23.17
N THR A 206 38.77 3.02 22.74
CA THR A 206 39.79 2.32 23.51
C THR A 206 40.88 3.33 23.85
N ARG A 207 40.87 3.82 25.09
CA ARG A 207 41.90 4.71 25.62
C ARG A 207 43.22 3.94 25.64
N ARG A 208 44.02 4.08 24.58
CA ARG A 208 45.41 3.61 24.54
C ARG A 208 46.15 4.22 25.74
N ARG A 209 46.45 3.39 26.74
CA ARG A 209 47.39 3.74 27.81
C ARG A 209 48.74 4.08 27.16
N ARG A 210 49.22 5.30 27.36
CA ARG A 210 50.63 5.64 27.13
C ARG A 210 51.48 4.82 28.10
N PRO A 211 52.62 4.23 27.67
CA PRO A 211 53.53 3.59 28.60
C PRO A 211 54.21 4.66 29.46
N SER A 212 54.23 4.44 30.76
CA SER A 212 55.01 5.23 31.72
C SER A 212 56.48 4.91 31.51
N SER A 213 57.28 5.92 31.15
CA SER A 213 58.73 5.85 31.17
C SER A 213 59.24 6.29 32.55
N THR A 214 59.74 5.35 33.34
CA THR A 214 60.78 5.58 34.37
C THR A 214 61.51 4.26 34.59
#